data_AF-A0A8T5HVZ9-F1
#
_entry.id   AF-A0A8T5HVZ9-F1
#
_cell.length_a   1.000
_cell.length_b   1.000
_cell.length_c   1.000
_cell.angle_alpha   90.00
_cell.angle_beta   90.00
_cell.angle_gamma   90.00
#
_symmetry.space_group_name_H-M   'P 1'
#
loop_
_entity.id
_entity.type
_entity.pdbx_description
1 polymer ?
#
loop_
_entity_poly.entity_id
_entity_poly.type
_entity_poly.pdbx_seq_one_letter_code
_entity_poly.pdbx_strand_id
1 'polypeptide(L)'
;MILDKKGQGLSLNVIIIAAIALIVLVVLVVIFTGRTADTDQKIEDIAGETKLQLTAMKIKYGKCQPGVTAEDTFIASFNLAESNEDEALAKSNLQNEITRCKSLSSAKDSCESGGCVWS
;
A
#
# COMPACT_ATOMS: atom_id res chain seq x y z
N MET A 1 -34.71 -24.72 54.90
CA MET A 1 -34.70 -23.66 53.87
C MET A 1 -34.65 -24.33 52.52
N ILE A 2 -35.78 -24.33 51.79
CA ILE A 2 -35.86 -24.91 50.45
C ILE A 2 -35.30 -23.85 49.49
N LEU A 3 -34.16 -24.14 48.87
CA LEU A 3 -33.61 -23.31 47.79
C LEU A 3 -34.46 -23.55 46.55
N ASP A 4 -35.38 -22.62 46.28
CA ASP A 4 -36.13 -22.54 45.04
C ASP A 4 -35.15 -22.29 43.89
N LYS A 5 -34.78 -23.36 43.16
CA LYS A 5 -34.02 -23.25 41.91
C LYS A 5 -34.97 -22.68 40.86
N LYS A 6 -35.00 -21.35 40.74
CA LYS A 6 -35.50 -20.63 39.57
C LYS A 6 -34.65 -21.01 38.36
N GLY A 7 -34.94 -22.16 37.76
CA GLY A 7 -34.60 -22.43 36.37
C GLY A 7 -35.36 -21.41 35.53
N GLN A 8 -34.77 -20.24 35.33
CA GLN A 8 -35.17 -19.34 34.25
C GLN A 8 -34.96 -20.13 32.97
N GLY A 9 -36.04 -20.75 32.47
CA GLY A 9 -36.07 -21.30 31.13
C GLY A 9 -35.80 -20.13 30.20
N LEU A 10 -34.58 -20.05 29.68
CA LEU A 10 -34.26 -19.12 28.61
C LEU A 10 -35.28 -19.42 27.50
N SER A 11 -36.16 -18.47 27.21
CA SER A 11 -37.25 -18.68 26.26
C SER A 11 -36.66 -19.22 24.97
N LEU A 12 -37.27 -20.25 24.38
CA LEU A 12 -36.79 -20.91 23.16
C LEU A 12 -36.49 -19.89 22.05
N ASN A 13 -37.26 -18.80 21.99
CA ASN A 13 -37.02 -17.67 21.10
C ASN A 13 -35.67 -16.98 21.32
N VAL A 14 -35.22 -16.82 22.56
CA VAL A 14 -33.92 -16.19 22.88
C VAL A 14 -32.77 -17.05 22.36
N ILE A 15 -32.89 -18.37 22.49
CA ILE A 15 -31.90 -19.32 21.98
C ILE A 15 -31.82 -19.23 20.45
N ILE A 16 -32.97 -19.16 19.77
CA ILE A 16 -33.04 -19.02 18.31
C ILE A 16 -32.41 -17.70 17.85
N ILE A 17 -32.75 -16.58 18.50
CA ILE A 17 -32.21 -15.25 18.16
C ILE A 17 -30.69 -15.22 18.37
N ALA A 18 -30.19 -15.79 19.47
CA ALA A 18 -28.77 -15.87 19.75
C ALA A 18 -28.01 -16.66 18.68
N ALA A 19 -28.57 -17.77 18.21
CA ALA A 19 -27.98 -18.58 17.14
C ALA A 19 -27.90 -17.81 15.80
N ILE A 20 -28.97 -17.10 15.42
CA ILE A 20 -28.99 -16.29 14.19
C ILE A 20 -27.96 -15.16 14.26
N ALA A 21 -27.89 -14.46 15.40
CA ALA A 21 -26.92 -13.38 15.59
C ALA A 21 -25.47 -13.87 15.47
N LEU A 22 -25.17 -15.06 16.01
CA LEU A 22 -23.84 -15.65 15.94
C LEU A 22 -23.45 -16.01 14.50
N ILE A 23 -24.38 -16.57 13.72
CA ILE A 23 -24.15 -16.88 12.30
C ILE A 23 -23.85 -15.60 11.51
N VAL A 24 -24.65 -14.55 11.70
CA VAL A 24 -24.43 -13.27 11.00
C VAL A 24 -23.07 -12.68 11.37
N LEU A 25 -22.67 -12.76 12.63
CA LEU A 25 -21.37 -12.28 13.09
C LEU A 25 -20.22 -13.01 12.40
N VAL A 26 -20.28 -14.34 12.29
CA VAL A 26 -19.27 -15.13 11.58
C VAL A 26 -19.17 -14.73 10.10
N VAL A 27 -20.31 -14.56 9.42
CA VAL A 27 -20.33 -14.13 8.01
C VAL A 27 -19.70 -12.75 7.84
N LEU A 28 -20.00 -11.81 8.73
CA LEU A 28 -19.37 -10.49 8.70
C LEU A 28 -17.86 -10.59 8.88
N VAL A 29 -17.37 -11.35 9.86
CA VAL A 29 -15.92 -11.54 10.08
C VAL A 29 -15.25 -12.10 8.84
N VAL A 30 -15.81 -13.12 8.19
CA VAL A 30 -15.22 -13.71 6.96
C VAL A 30 -15.15 -12.68 5.83
N ILE A 31 -16.18 -11.86 5.63
CA ILE A 31 -16.19 -10.82 4.59
C ILE A 31 -15.17 -9.71 4.89
N PHE A 32 -15.10 -9.26 6.16
CA PHE A 32 -14.15 -8.22 6.57
C PHE A 32 -12.69 -8.70 6.55
N THR A 33 -12.42 -9.96 6.93
CA THR A 33 -11.09 -10.57 6.84
C THR A 33 -10.70 -10.88 5.39
N GLY A 34 -11.64 -11.29 4.53
CA GLY A 34 -11.36 -11.50 3.10
C GLY A 34 -10.91 -10.22 2.38
N ARG A 35 -11.54 -9.08 2.68
CA ARG A 35 -11.18 -7.77 2.10
C ARG A 35 -9.80 -7.26 2.54
N THR A 36 -9.32 -7.65 3.71
CA THR A 36 -8.00 -7.24 4.23
C THR A 36 -6.87 -8.17 3.74
N ALA A 37 -7.16 -9.46 3.54
CA ALA A 37 -6.20 -10.40 2.95
C ALA A 37 -5.84 -10.08 1.49
N ASP A 38 -6.78 -9.53 0.72
CA ASP A 38 -6.51 -9.03 -0.63
C ASP A 38 -5.49 -7.88 -0.64
N THR A 39 -5.36 -7.12 0.46
CA THR A 39 -4.38 -6.03 0.58
C THR A 39 -2.97 -6.56 0.80
N ASP A 40 -2.78 -7.60 1.63
CA ASP A 40 -1.45 -8.17 1.88
C ASP A 40 -0.87 -8.89 0.66
N GLN A 41 -1.67 -9.65 -0.09
CA GLN A 41 -1.21 -10.28 -1.33
C GLN A 41 -0.94 -9.27 -2.44
N LYS A 42 -1.75 -8.22 -2.55
CA LYS A 42 -1.48 -7.13 -3.48
C LYS A 42 -0.22 -6.36 -3.11
N ILE A 43 0.10 -6.16 -1.83
CA ILE A 43 1.32 -5.44 -1.44
C ILE A 43 2.58 -6.19 -1.90
N GLU A 44 2.59 -7.52 -1.90
CA GLU A 44 3.76 -8.29 -2.36
C GLU A 44 3.93 -8.25 -3.89
N ASP A 45 2.83 -8.36 -4.65
CA ASP A 45 2.84 -8.21 -6.11
C ASP A 45 3.15 -6.76 -6.53
N ILE A 46 2.53 -5.77 -5.88
CA ILE A 46 2.79 -4.34 -6.12
C ILE A 46 4.25 -4.00 -5.76
N ALA A 47 4.83 -4.56 -4.69
CA ALA A 47 6.23 -4.34 -4.38
C ALA A 47 7.16 -4.89 -5.48
N GLY A 48 6.78 -6.00 -6.12
CA GLY A 48 7.45 -6.55 -7.29
C GLY A 48 7.34 -5.62 -8.51
N GLU A 49 6.13 -5.19 -8.86
CA GLU A 49 5.86 -4.31 -10.00
C GLU A 49 6.47 -2.91 -9.82
N THR A 50 6.43 -2.35 -8.61
CA THR A 50 7.01 -1.04 -8.28
C THR A 50 8.53 -1.07 -8.43
N LYS A 51 9.18 -2.13 -7.94
CA LYS A 51 10.62 -2.32 -8.13
C LYS A 51 10.98 -2.53 -9.59
N LEU A 52 10.15 -3.25 -10.35
CA LEU A 52 10.33 -3.44 -11.79
C LEU A 52 10.24 -2.10 -12.54
N GLN A 53 9.22 -1.30 -12.24
CA GLN A 53 9.02 0.04 -12.80
C GLN A 53 10.18 0.97 -12.42
N LEU A 54 10.59 0.97 -11.16
CA LEU A 54 11.74 1.75 -10.70
C LEU A 54 13.01 1.33 -11.43
N THR A 55 13.25 0.03 -11.59
CA THR A 55 14.41 -0.50 -12.33
C THR A 55 14.35 -0.08 -13.80
N ALA A 56 13.17 -0.12 -14.43
CA ALA A 56 12.99 0.37 -15.80
C ALA A 56 13.29 1.88 -15.92
N MET A 57 12.94 2.67 -14.90
CA MET A 57 13.28 4.10 -14.87
C MET A 57 14.76 4.34 -14.59
N LYS A 58 15.40 3.51 -13.77
CA LYS A 58 16.85 3.53 -13.51
C LYS A 58 17.68 3.35 -14.77
N ILE A 59 17.18 2.63 -15.78
CA ILE A 59 17.87 2.52 -17.08
C ILE A 59 17.99 3.89 -17.78
N LYS A 60 17.08 4.82 -17.51
CA LYS A 60 17.15 6.19 -18.03
C LYS A 60 18.11 7.09 -17.25
N TYR A 61 18.67 6.61 -16.14
CA TYR A 61 19.57 7.40 -15.31
C TYR A 61 20.87 7.63 -16.08
N GLY A 62 21.36 8.87 -16.01
CA GLY A 62 22.64 9.26 -16.58
C GLY A 62 23.73 9.30 -15.49
N LYS A 63 24.83 10.00 -15.78
CA LYS A 63 25.88 10.27 -14.78
C LYS A 63 25.38 11.07 -13.58
N CYS A 64 24.32 11.85 -13.75
CA CYS A 64 23.61 12.53 -12.68
C CYS A 64 22.22 11.90 -12.54
N GLN A 65 21.95 11.33 -11.37
CA GLN A 65 20.74 10.57 -11.08
C GLN A 65 20.00 11.08 -9.84
N PRO A 66 18.68 10.85 -9.73
CA PRO A 66 17.94 11.14 -8.51
C PRO A 66 18.52 10.37 -7.32
N GLY A 67 18.47 10.96 -6.13
CA GLY A 67 18.90 10.30 -4.89
C GLY A 67 17.89 9.25 -4.40
N VAL A 68 18.31 8.44 -3.42
CA VAL A 68 17.48 7.40 -2.79
C VAL A 68 16.14 7.93 -2.27
N THR A 69 16.11 9.18 -1.79
CA THR A 69 14.88 9.82 -1.31
C THR A 69 13.82 9.98 -2.41
N ALA A 70 14.23 10.26 -3.65
CA ALA A 70 13.30 10.37 -4.78
C ALA A 70 12.75 8.99 -5.17
N GLU A 71 13.58 7.95 -5.07
CA GLU A 71 13.17 6.56 -5.30
C GLU A 71 12.20 6.09 -4.21
N ASP A 72 12.48 6.36 -2.95
CA ASP A 72 11.60 6.02 -1.82
C ASP A 72 10.26 6.76 -1.91
N THR A 73 10.27 8.02 -2.33
CA THR A 73 9.05 8.81 -2.57
C THR A 73 8.22 8.22 -3.72
N PHE A 74 8.88 7.76 -4.80
CA PHE A 74 8.20 7.05 -5.89
C PHE A 74 7.59 5.73 -5.40
N ILE A 75 8.35 4.92 -4.66
CA ILE A 75 7.85 3.64 -4.12
C ILE A 75 6.64 3.89 -3.21
N ALA A 76 6.70 4.87 -2.32
CA ALA A 76 5.60 5.21 -1.43
C ALA A 76 4.36 5.68 -2.20
N SER A 77 4.53 6.62 -3.14
CA SER A 77 3.40 7.16 -3.92
C SER A 77 2.79 6.15 -4.90
N PHE A 78 3.60 5.29 -5.49
CA PHE A 78 3.13 4.24 -6.40
C PHE A 78 2.43 3.11 -5.63
N ASN A 79 2.92 2.71 -4.46
CA ASN A 79 2.26 1.71 -3.62
C ASN A 79 0.91 2.20 -3.04
N LEU A 80 0.79 3.51 -2.81
CA LEU A 80 -0.44 4.13 -2.30
C LEU A 80 -1.42 4.53 -3.41
N ALA A 81 -1.06 4.35 -4.68
CA ALA A 81 -1.92 4.68 -5.81
C ALA A 81 -3.09 3.70 -5.89
N GLU A 82 -4.32 4.21 -5.70
CA GLU A 82 -5.54 3.41 -5.83
C GLU A 82 -6.12 3.45 -7.26
N SER A 83 -5.59 4.35 -8.11
CA SER A 83 -6.07 4.57 -9.47
C SER A 83 -4.93 4.66 -10.50
N ASN A 84 -5.23 4.35 -11.76
CA ASN A 84 -4.29 4.51 -12.87
C ASN A 84 -3.79 5.96 -13.03
N GLU A 85 -4.58 6.95 -12.60
CA GLU A 85 -4.21 8.36 -12.65
C GLU A 85 -3.14 8.68 -11.62
N ASP A 86 -3.28 8.16 -10.39
CA ASP A 86 -2.29 8.33 -9.32
C ASP A 86 -0.97 7.62 -9.66
N GLU A 87 -1.05 6.44 -10.28
CA GLU A 87 0.13 5.75 -10.81
C GLU A 87 0.86 6.59 -11.87
N ALA A 88 0.11 7.17 -12.81
CA ALA A 88 0.67 8.01 -13.86
C ALA A 88 1.31 9.27 -13.28
N LEU A 89 0.72 9.84 -12.23
CA LEU A 89 1.23 11.00 -11.53
C LEU A 89 2.54 10.68 -10.78
N ALA A 90 2.60 9.55 -10.06
CA ALA A 90 3.82 9.06 -9.42
C ALA A 90 4.95 8.84 -10.44
N LYS A 91 4.63 8.21 -11.58
CA LYS A 91 5.60 8.02 -12.68
C LYS A 91 6.08 9.35 -13.27
N SER A 92 5.17 10.30 -13.47
CA SER A 92 5.48 11.63 -14.00
C SER A 92 6.39 12.42 -13.05
N ASN A 93 6.11 12.39 -11.75
CA ASN A 93 6.94 13.04 -10.73
C ASN A 93 8.39 12.51 -10.75
N LEU A 94 8.56 11.19 -10.76
CA LEU A 94 9.89 10.60 -10.86
C LEU A 94 10.56 10.95 -12.20
N GLN A 95 9.83 10.94 -13.32
CA GLN A 95 10.37 11.36 -14.62
C GLN A 95 10.81 12.82 -14.66
N ASN A 96 10.08 13.72 -13.99
CA ASN A 96 10.46 15.11 -13.86
C ASN A 96 11.76 15.25 -13.07
N GLU A 97 11.91 14.52 -11.96
CA GLU A 97 13.16 14.49 -11.19
C GLU A 97 14.32 13.91 -12.00
N ILE A 98 14.11 12.83 -12.75
CA ILE A 98 15.13 12.27 -13.65
C ILE A 98 15.55 13.31 -14.69
N THR A 99 14.58 14.00 -15.30
CA THR A 99 14.85 15.02 -16.33
C THR A 99 15.59 16.23 -15.73
N ARG A 100 15.23 16.63 -14.51
CA ARG A 100 15.89 17.68 -13.73
C ARG A 100 17.34 17.32 -13.41
N CYS A 101 17.59 16.11 -12.93
CA CYS A 101 18.97 15.66 -12.66
C CYS A 101 19.77 15.51 -13.96
N LYS A 102 19.14 15.00 -15.02
CA LYS A 102 19.79 14.83 -16.31
C LYS A 102 20.19 16.16 -16.96
N SER A 103 19.42 17.23 -16.79
CA SER A 103 19.80 18.56 -17.31
C SER A 103 21.05 19.12 -16.62
N LEU A 104 21.33 18.69 -15.38
CA LEU A 104 22.51 19.07 -14.59
C LEU A 104 23.74 18.17 -14.83
N SER A 105 23.66 17.24 -15.79
CA SER A 105 24.72 16.27 -16.09
C SER A 105 25.99 16.85 -16.73
N SER A 106 26.07 18.18 -16.87
CA SER A 106 27.19 18.90 -17.47
C SER A 106 28.46 18.83 -16.61
N ALA A 107 28.32 18.86 -15.28
CA ALA A 107 29.42 18.77 -14.33
C ALA A 107 28.97 18.07 -13.04
N LYS A 108 29.92 17.48 -12.32
CA LYS A 108 29.65 16.83 -11.03
C LYS A 108 29.14 17.84 -10.01
N ASP A 109 29.78 19.00 -9.93
CA ASP A 109 29.44 20.05 -8.96
C ASP A 109 28.02 20.59 -9.17
N SER A 110 27.56 20.73 -10.43
CA SER A 110 26.20 21.18 -10.73
C SER A 110 25.14 20.13 -10.39
N CYS A 111 25.48 18.85 -10.49
CA CYS A 111 24.59 17.75 -10.12
C CYS A 111 24.38 17.67 -8.61
N GLU A 112 25.47 17.66 -7.84
CA GLU A 112 25.42 17.55 -6.38
C GLU A 112 24.81 18.81 -5.75
N SER A 113 25.09 19.99 -6.31
CA SER A 113 24.46 21.25 -5.88
C SER A 113 22.97 21.31 -6.19
N GLY A 114 22.50 20.54 -7.19
CA GLY A 114 21.08 20.43 -7.55
C GLY A 114 20.27 19.46 -6.70
N GLY A 115 20.90 18.80 -5.72
CA GLY A 115 20.28 17.77 -4.88
C GLY A 115 20.20 16.39 -5.54
N CYS A 116 20.94 16.17 -6.63
CA CYS A 116 21.04 14.89 -7.32
C CYS A 116 22.36 14.19 -6.96
N VAL A 117 22.45 12.88 -7.22
CA VAL A 117 23.63 12.08 -6.93
C VAL A 117 24.41 11.84 -8.22
N TRP A 118 25.73 12.06 -8.18
CA TRP A 118 26.60 11.71 -9.30
C TRP A 118 27.07 10.26 -9.20
N SER A 119 26.97 9.51 -10.29
CA SER A 119 27.43 8.11 -10.41
C SER A 119 28.59 7.93 -11.38
#